data_AF-A0A7C1P4A3-F1
#
_entry.id   AF-A0A7C1P4A3-F1
#
_cell.length_a   1.000
_cell.length_b   1.000
_cell.length_c   1.000
_cell.angle_alpha   90.00
_cell.angle_beta   90.00
_cell.angle_gamma   90.00
#
_symmetry.space_group_name_H-M   'P 1'
#
loop_
_entity.id
_entity.type
_entity.pdbx_description
1 polymer ?
#
loop_
_entity_poly.entity_id
_entity_poly.type
_entity_poly.pdbx_seq_one_letter_code
_entity_poly.pdbx_strand_id
1 'polypeptide(L)'
;FEPLPKYKPALLPANERRRASAVVRLAFGACEDAVGERIEEASQLAGVFTASGGDYDINDQICRALLEDDKAVSPTQFHNSVHNAAAGYWSIASKSHATSVSLSSYNDSVSAGILEALTLLAIEKMSVLLVCGDHKISPPMHKHRPIDQPFAAALWLSPELSANAIAKLDISISNNDSVETQSLLPEFEAMRCDNPAAKILPLLELLARNDEGSVVFSMAGSQTLQVTLSSC
;
A
#
# COMPACT_ATOMS: atom_id res chain seq x y z
N PHE A 1 -11.11 -16.31 16.66
CA PHE A 1 -10.82 -15.96 15.27
C PHE A 1 -10.02 -17.09 14.66
N GLU A 2 -10.59 -17.79 13.68
CA GLU A 2 -9.85 -18.75 12.86
C GLU A 2 -8.83 -17.98 12.02
N PRO A 3 -7.56 -18.42 11.92
CA PRO A 3 -6.58 -17.69 11.13
C PRO A 3 -7.02 -17.65 9.67
N LEU A 4 -7.06 -16.45 9.09
CA LEU A 4 -7.40 -16.27 7.68
C LEU A 4 -6.48 -17.16 6.82
N PRO A 5 -7.02 -17.84 5.79
CA PRO A 5 -6.23 -18.68 4.92
C PRO A 5 -5.10 -17.86 4.29
N LYS A 6 -3.90 -18.45 4.21
CA LYS A 6 -2.76 -17.79 3.56
C LYS A 6 -3.13 -17.44 2.12
N TYR A 7 -3.26 -16.15 1.85
CA TYR A 7 -3.59 -15.65 0.53
C TYR A 7 -2.57 -16.15 -0.52
N LYS A 8 -3.12 -16.61 -1.64
CA LYS A 8 -2.36 -17.17 -2.75
C LYS A 8 -2.67 -16.33 -3.99
N PRO A 9 -1.70 -15.51 -4.46
CA PRO A 9 -1.88 -14.68 -5.65
C PRO A 9 -2.40 -15.49 -6.83
N ALA A 10 -3.53 -15.11 -7.40
CA ALA A 10 -4.17 -15.82 -8.49
C ALA A 10 -3.48 -15.50 -9.83
N LEU A 11 -3.17 -14.21 -10.05
CA LEU A 11 -2.61 -13.67 -11.29
C LEU A 11 -1.11 -13.87 -11.42
N LEU A 12 -0.38 -13.95 -10.31
CA LEU A 12 1.07 -14.06 -10.34
C LEU A 12 1.50 -15.43 -10.91
N PRO A 13 2.40 -15.53 -11.92
CA PRO A 13 2.79 -16.81 -12.50
C PRO A 13 3.47 -17.73 -11.48
N ALA A 14 3.46 -19.05 -11.76
CA ALA A 14 3.78 -20.06 -10.74
C ALA A 14 5.18 -19.94 -10.13
N ASN A 15 6.18 -19.50 -10.90
CA ASN A 15 7.57 -19.37 -10.42
C ASN A 15 7.70 -18.18 -9.46
N GLU A 16 7.16 -17.04 -9.86
CA GLU A 16 7.11 -15.79 -9.12
C GLU A 16 6.29 -15.97 -7.84
N ARG A 17 5.14 -16.64 -7.94
CA ARG A 17 4.27 -16.97 -6.81
C ARG A 17 4.95 -17.86 -5.77
N ARG A 18 5.90 -18.71 -6.16
CA ARG A 18 6.68 -19.52 -5.19
C ARG A 18 7.71 -18.67 -4.45
N ARG A 19 8.22 -17.61 -5.07
CA ARG A 19 9.27 -16.73 -4.54
C ARG A 19 8.74 -15.52 -3.77
N ALA A 20 7.47 -15.15 -3.97
CA ALA A 20 6.84 -14.01 -3.31
C ALA A 20 6.80 -14.17 -1.78
N SER A 21 7.34 -13.17 -1.08
CA SER A 21 7.32 -13.06 0.38
C SER A 21 5.91 -12.78 0.93
N ALA A 22 5.76 -12.77 2.25
CA ALA A 22 4.48 -12.45 2.89
C ALA A 22 4.06 -11.00 2.65
N VAL A 23 5.02 -10.06 2.67
CA VAL A 23 4.80 -8.63 2.33
C VAL A 23 4.29 -8.51 0.89
N VAL A 24 4.97 -9.16 -0.06
CA VAL A 24 4.57 -9.15 -1.47
C VAL A 24 3.15 -9.71 -1.63
N ARG A 25 2.85 -10.86 -1.03
CA ARG A 25 1.53 -11.48 -1.14
C ARG A 25 0.43 -10.57 -0.60
N LEU A 26 0.67 -9.92 0.54
CA LEU A 26 -0.31 -9.03 1.15
C LEU A 26 -0.64 -7.84 0.23
N ALA A 27 0.38 -7.12 -0.26
CA ALA A 27 0.18 -6.01 -1.19
C ALA A 27 -0.44 -6.47 -2.53
N PHE A 28 -0.04 -7.63 -3.03
CA PHE A 28 -0.58 -8.20 -4.26
C PHE A 28 -2.07 -8.55 -4.14
N GLY A 29 -2.51 -9.03 -2.97
CA GLY A 29 -3.94 -9.25 -2.69
C GLY A 29 -4.75 -7.98 -2.82
N ALA A 30 -4.29 -6.89 -2.21
CA ALA A 30 -4.94 -5.59 -2.35
C ALA A 30 -5.00 -5.11 -3.81
N CYS A 31 -3.96 -5.39 -4.61
CA CYS A 31 -3.97 -5.08 -6.04
C CYS A 31 -5.05 -5.88 -6.79
N GLU A 32 -5.14 -7.19 -6.54
CA GLU A 32 -6.18 -8.05 -7.14
C GLU A 32 -7.59 -7.58 -6.73
N ASP A 33 -7.80 -7.23 -5.47
CA ASP A 33 -9.09 -6.75 -4.97
C ASP A 33 -9.51 -5.44 -5.64
N ALA A 34 -8.57 -4.50 -5.83
CA ALA A 34 -8.86 -3.19 -6.42
C ALA A 34 -9.14 -3.24 -7.93
N VAL A 35 -8.46 -4.11 -8.68
CA VAL A 35 -8.73 -4.28 -10.11
C VAL A 35 -9.94 -5.18 -10.37
N GLY A 36 -10.18 -6.15 -9.50
CA GLY A 36 -11.29 -7.08 -9.59
C GLY A 36 -11.38 -7.74 -10.97
N GLU A 37 -12.55 -7.66 -11.58
CA GLU A 37 -12.82 -8.23 -12.90
C GLU A 37 -12.16 -7.46 -14.06
N ARG A 38 -11.64 -6.25 -13.82
CA ARG A 38 -11.05 -5.36 -14.85
C ARG A 38 -9.54 -5.54 -14.98
N ILE A 39 -9.06 -6.77 -14.86
CA ILE A 39 -7.61 -7.05 -14.86
C ILE A 39 -6.94 -6.69 -16.20
N GLU A 40 -7.66 -6.79 -17.31
CA GLU A 40 -7.18 -6.42 -18.64
C GLU A 40 -6.76 -4.95 -18.75
N GLU A 41 -7.41 -4.07 -17.97
CA GLU A 41 -7.12 -2.65 -17.90
C GLU A 41 -5.91 -2.32 -17.00
N ALA A 42 -5.53 -3.24 -16.09
CA ALA A 42 -4.46 -3.02 -15.13
C ALA A 42 -3.09 -2.74 -15.79
N SER A 43 -2.89 -3.23 -17.03
CA SER A 43 -1.68 -2.97 -17.82
C SER A 43 -1.46 -1.48 -18.14
N GLN A 44 -2.50 -0.66 -18.05
CA GLN A 44 -2.47 0.79 -18.33
C GLN A 44 -2.32 1.64 -17.08
N LEU A 45 -2.37 1.03 -15.88
CA LEU A 45 -2.27 1.76 -14.62
C LEU A 45 -0.81 1.99 -14.27
N ALA A 46 -0.48 3.26 -13.97
CA ALA A 46 0.74 3.57 -13.26
C ALA A 46 0.64 3.02 -11.82
N GLY A 47 1.73 2.47 -11.29
CA GLY A 47 1.78 1.91 -9.93
C GLY A 47 2.37 2.90 -8.95
N VAL A 48 1.69 3.15 -7.83
CA VAL A 48 2.27 3.83 -6.66
C VAL A 48 2.16 2.90 -5.47
N PHE A 49 3.29 2.32 -5.05
CA PHE A 49 3.35 1.37 -3.95
C PHE A 49 3.98 2.02 -2.73
N THR A 50 3.29 1.96 -1.59
CA THR A 50 3.75 2.56 -0.35
C THR A 50 3.78 1.54 0.78
N ALA A 51 4.81 1.66 1.60
CA ALA A 51 4.95 0.93 2.84
C ALA A 51 5.77 1.77 3.82
N SER A 52 5.47 1.68 5.11
CA SER A 52 6.26 2.37 6.14
C SER A 52 7.69 1.84 6.27
N GLY A 53 7.92 0.64 5.75
CA GLY A 53 9.22 0.01 5.62
C GLY A 53 9.22 -1.08 4.53
N GLY A 54 10.28 -1.86 4.49
CA GLY A 54 10.38 -2.99 3.56
C GLY A 54 10.04 -4.33 4.22
N ASP A 55 10.57 -5.40 3.64
CA ASP A 55 10.49 -6.74 4.23
C ASP A 55 11.55 -6.90 5.35
N TYR A 56 11.18 -6.51 6.57
CA TYR A 56 12.05 -6.56 7.74
C TYR A 56 12.55 -7.97 8.06
N ASP A 57 11.72 -8.99 7.84
CA ASP A 57 12.08 -10.38 8.11
C ASP A 57 13.14 -10.88 7.12
N ILE A 58 13.04 -10.49 5.84
CA ILE A 58 14.08 -10.78 4.84
C ILE A 58 15.36 -10.02 5.15
N ASN A 59 15.26 -8.74 5.54
CA ASN A 59 16.44 -7.94 5.88
C ASN A 59 17.18 -8.52 7.09
N ASP A 60 16.47 -8.96 8.15
CA ASP A 60 17.08 -9.65 9.30
C ASP A 60 17.77 -10.95 8.88
N GLN A 61 17.12 -11.75 8.03
CA GLN A 61 17.72 -13.00 7.51
C GLN A 61 19.00 -12.74 6.71
N ILE A 62 19.02 -11.72 5.85
CA ILE A 62 20.23 -11.34 5.09
C ILE A 62 21.33 -10.88 6.04
N CYS A 63 21.00 -10.02 7.02
CA CYS A 63 21.98 -9.58 8.01
C CYS A 63 22.57 -10.75 8.81
N ARG A 64 21.76 -11.76 9.18
CA ARG A 64 22.25 -12.97 9.86
C ARG A 64 23.16 -13.80 8.97
N ALA A 65 22.79 -14.01 7.71
CA ALA A 65 23.62 -14.76 6.76
C ALA A 65 25.00 -14.11 6.59
N LEU A 66 25.10 -12.79 6.62
CA LEU A 66 26.38 -12.07 6.54
C LEU A 66 27.28 -12.24 7.77
N LEU A 67 26.75 -12.75 8.89
CA LEU A 67 27.51 -13.09 10.09
C LEU A 67 28.03 -14.54 10.08
N GLU A 68 27.57 -15.37 9.14
CA GLU A 68 28.04 -16.74 8.96
C GLU A 68 29.38 -16.78 8.20
N ASP A 69 30.12 -17.89 8.31
CA ASP A 69 31.48 -18.01 7.73
C ASP A 69 31.47 -17.95 6.19
N ASP A 70 30.47 -18.56 5.54
CA ASP A 70 30.34 -18.60 4.09
C ASP A 70 29.65 -17.37 3.49
N LYS A 71 28.96 -16.58 4.32
CA LYS A 71 28.23 -15.35 3.97
C LYS A 71 27.23 -15.58 2.83
N ALA A 72 26.64 -16.76 2.77
CA ALA A 72 25.78 -17.17 1.66
C ALA A 72 24.39 -16.51 1.75
N VAL A 73 24.17 -15.47 0.93
CA VAL A 73 22.85 -14.83 0.80
C VAL A 73 22.01 -15.55 -0.25
N SER A 74 20.79 -15.97 0.11
CA SER A 74 19.87 -16.59 -0.85
C SER A 74 19.49 -15.60 -1.96
N PRO A 75 19.62 -15.97 -3.25
CA PRO A 75 19.18 -15.13 -4.36
C PRO A 75 17.69 -14.76 -4.28
N THR A 76 16.86 -15.65 -3.72
CA THR A 76 15.42 -15.38 -3.56
C THR A 76 15.15 -14.36 -2.46
N GLN A 77 15.89 -14.41 -1.35
CA GLN A 77 15.81 -13.39 -0.29
C GLN A 77 16.27 -12.04 -0.82
N PHE A 78 17.43 -12.01 -1.49
CA PHE A 78 17.96 -10.77 -2.06
C PHE A 78 17.01 -10.13 -3.09
N HIS A 79 16.36 -10.94 -3.94
CA HIS A 79 15.37 -10.42 -4.89
C HIS A 79 14.15 -9.77 -4.20
N ASN A 80 13.76 -10.26 -3.03
CA ASN A 80 12.63 -9.72 -2.27
C ASN A 80 13.05 -8.66 -1.22
N SER A 81 14.34 -8.36 -1.06
CA SER A 81 14.81 -7.40 -0.04
C SER A 81 14.62 -5.94 -0.45
N VAL A 82 14.39 -5.69 -1.74
CA VAL A 82 14.15 -4.35 -2.27
C VAL A 82 12.71 -3.91 -1.99
N HIS A 83 12.53 -2.64 -1.66
CA HIS A 83 11.21 -2.07 -1.31
C HIS A 83 10.19 -2.19 -2.45
N ASN A 84 10.64 -2.17 -3.70
CA ASN A 84 9.80 -2.25 -4.89
C ASN A 84 9.45 -3.68 -5.32
N ALA A 85 9.75 -4.71 -4.51
CA ALA A 85 9.49 -6.11 -4.89
C ALA A 85 8.01 -6.35 -5.25
N ALA A 86 7.07 -5.84 -4.45
CA ALA A 86 5.64 -5.97 -4.72
C ALA A 86 5.24 -5.33 -6.06
N ALA A 87 5.73 -4.11 -6.32
CA ALA A 87 5.49 -3.40 -7.58
C ALA A 87 6.06 -4.17 -8.79
N GLY A 88 7.25 -4.75 -8.66
CA GLY A 88 7.87 -5.59 -9.71
C GLY A 88 7.08 -6.86 -9.99
N TYR A 89 6.55 -7.53 -8.96
CA TYR A 89 5.67 -8.68 -9.18
C TYR A 89 4.34 -8.29 -9.81
N TRP A 90 3.78 -7.14 -9.42
CA TRP A 90 2.56 -6.62 -10.02
C TRP A 90 2.74 -6.29 -11.51
N SER A 91 3.84 -5.64 -11.89
CA SER A 91 4.11 -5.33 -13.30
C SER A 91 4.26 -6.58 -14.16
N ILE A 92 4.89 -7.64 -13.65
CA ILE A 92 4.97 -8.94 -14.33
C ILE A 92 3.57 -9.53 -14.54
N ALA A 93 2.73 -9.53 -13.50
CA ALA A 93 1.41 -10.15 -13.56
C ALA A 93 0.43 -9.37 -14.45
N SER A 94 0.41 -8.05 -14.32
CA SER A 94 -0.44 -7.14 -15.11
C SER A 94 0.11 -6.88 -16.52
N LYS A 95 1.35 -7.28 -16.81
CA LYS A 95 2.11 -6.91 -18.02
C LYS A 95 2.18 -5.39 -18.24
N SER A 96 2.12 -4.63 -17.14
CA SER A 96 2.21 -3.17 -17.21
C SER A 96 3.64 -2.73 -17.51
N HIS A 97 3.76 -1.80 -18.45
CA HIS A 97 4.98 -1.05 -18.75
C HIS A 97 4.85 0.43 -18.34
N ALA A 98 3.76 0.79 -17.65
CA ALA A 98 3.54 2.14 -17.16
C ALA A 98 4.52 2.49 -16.02
N THR A 99 4.57 3.78 -15.68
CA THR A 99 5.36 4.28 -14.55
C THR A 99 5.04 3.50 -13.27
N SER A 100 6.07 3.12 -12.52
CA SER A 100 5.93 2.42 -11.25
C SER A 100 6.86 3.02 -10.20
N VAL A 101 6.28 3.55 -9.14
CA VAL A 101 6.99 4.17 -8.02
C VAL A 101 6.78 3.34 -6.76
N SER A 102 7.83 3.18 -5.96
CA SER A 102 7.72 2.60 -4.63
C SER A 102 8.37 3.53 -3.63
N LEU A 103 7.62 3.99 -2.63
CA LEU A 103 8.05 5.03 -1.70
C LEU A 103 7.76 4.66 -0.25
N SER A 104 8.54 5.24 0.65
CA SER A 104 8.37 5.08 2.09
C SER A 104 8.55 6.43 2.77
N SER A 105 7.59 6.80 3.62
CA SER A 105 7.61 8.00 4.47
C SER A 105 7.27 7.63 5.91
N TYR A 106 7.74 6.46 6.36
CA TYR A 106 7.44 5.94 7.70
C TYR A 106 5.92 5.95 7.99
N ASN A 107 5.49 6.64 9.06
CA ASN A 107 4.07 6.76 9.44
C ASN A 107 3.22 7.59 8.45
N ASP A 108 3.83 8.36 7.56
CA ASP A 108 3.15 9.23 6.59
C ASP A 108 3.19 8.63 5.17
N SER A 109 3.45 7.33 5.05
CA SER A 109 3.57 6.67 3.74
C SER A 109 2.27 6.72 2.93
N VAL A 110 1.11 6.66 3.59
CA VAL A 110 -0.20 6.80 2.94
C VAL A 110 -0.35 8.18 2.30
N SER A 111 -0.10 9.26 3.04
CA SER A 111 -0.24 10.63 2.51
C SER A 111 0.80 10.93 1.43
N ALA A 112 2.04 10.44 1.59
CA ALA A 112 3.06 10.50 0.54
C ALA A 112 2.62 9.76 -0.74
N GLY A 113 1.98 8.60 -0.60
CA GLY A 113 1.42 7.83 -1.71
C GLY A 113 0.31 8.56 -2.44
N ILE A 114 -0.63 9.16 -1.70
CA ILE A 114 -1.71 9.94 -2.29
C ILE A 114 -1.16 11.14 -3.06
N LEU A 115 -0.14 11.82 -2.51
CA LEU A 115 0.51 12.94 -3.21
C LEU A 115 1.22 12.50 -4.50
N GLU A 116 1.94 11.38 -4.48
CA GLU A 116 2.56 10.86 -5.69
C GLU A 116 1.52 10.37 -6.71
N ALA A 117 0.43 9.75 -6.27
CA ALA A 117 -0.67 9.41 -7.15
C ALA A 117 -1.27 10.67 -7.81
N LEU A 118 -1.41 11.76 -7.04
CA LEU A 118 -1.90 13.03 -7.55
C LEU A 118 -0.98 13.67 -8.60
N THR A 119 0.34 13.56 -8.48
CA THR A 119 1.25 14.09 -9.52
C THR A 119 1.00 13.37 -10.84
N LEU A 120 0.89 12.04 -10.81
CA LEU A 120 0.60 11.22 -11.99
C LEU A 120 -0.81 11.48 -12.57
N LEU A 121 -1.82 11.66 -11.72
CA LEU A 121 -3.19 11.95 -12.14
C LEU A 121 -3.33 13.36 -12.72
N ALA A 122 -2.86 14.37 -11.99
CA ALA A 122 -3.12 15.77 -12.29
C ALA A 122 -2.20 16.30 -13.40
N ILE A 123 -0.93 15.88 -13.42
CA ILE A 123 0.10 16.37 -14.34
C ILE A 123 0.25 15.43 -15.54
N GLU A 124 0.53 14.16 -15.29
CA GLU A 124 0.79 13.17 -16.36
C GLU A 124 -0.49 12.59 -16.99
N LYS A 125 -1.66 12.88 -16.41
CA LYS A 125 -2.97 12.37 -16.85
C LYS A 125 -3.03 10.84 -16.93
N MET A 126 -2.32 10.16 -16.03
CA MET A 126 -2.29 8.70 -15.94
C MET A 126 -3.29 8.20 -14.88
N SER A 127 -4.00 7.11 -15.17
CA SER A 127 -4.72 6.38 -14.11
C SER A 127 -3.71 5.62 -13.25
N VAL A 128 -3.97 5.57 -11.94
CA VAL A 128 -3.02 5.08 -10.93
C VAL A 128 -3.65 3.98 -10.10
N LEU A 129 -2.89 2.91 -9.88
CA LEU A 129 -3.13 1.96 -8.80
C LEU A 129 -2.25 2.37 -7.60
N LEU A 130 -2.88 3.03 -6.62
CA LEU A 130 -2.23 3.35 -5.34
C LEU A 130 -2.38 2.15 -4.41
N VAL A 131 -1.28 1.62 -3.91
CA VAL A 131 -1.23 0.47 -3.01
C VAL A 131 -0.51 0.87 -1.74
N CYS A 132 -1.13 0.64 -0.59
CA CYS A 132 -0.53 0.84 0.73
C CYS A 132 -0.48 -0.50 1.43
N GLY A 133 0.67 -0.89 1.98
CA GLY A 133 0.75 -2.15 2.73
C GLY A 133 1.93 -2.25 3.66
N ASP A 134 1.68 -2.70 4.88
CA ASP A 134 2.70 -3.08 5.85
C ASP A 134 2.32 -4.43 6.45
N HIS A 135 3.30 -5.31 6.57
CA HIS A 135 3.12 -6.62 7.19
C HIS A 135 3.57 -6.58 8.65
N LYS A 136 3.09 -7.53 9.47
CA LYS A 136 3.62 -7.70 10.83
C LYS A 136 5.13 -7.85 10.82
N ILE A 137 5.79 -7.29 11.83
CA ILE A 137 7.24 -7.31 11.98
C ILE A 137 7.63 -8.32 13.04
N SER A 138 8.56 -9.23 12.73
CA SER A 138 9.04 -10.21 13.70
C SER A 138 10.17 -9.62 14.58
N PRO A 139 10.40 -10.15 15.80
CA PRO A 139 11.64 -9.89 16.52
C PRO A 139 12.86 -10.28 15.67
N PRO A 140 13.98 -9.52 15.74
CA PRO A 140 14.26 -8.47 16.71
C PRO A 140 13.81 -7.07 16.28
N MET A 141 13.36 -6.87 15.04
CA MET A 141 13.00 -5.53 14.53
C MET A 141 11.74 -4.97 15.16
N HIS A 142 10.82 -5.84 15.60
CA HIS A 142 9.59 -5.45 16.29
C HIS A 142 9.81 -4.49 17.46
N LYS A 143 10.91 -4.65 18.22
CA LYS A 143 11.24 -3.77 19.37
C LYS A 143 11.44 -2.29 18.99
N HIS A 144 11.80 -2.03 17.74
CA HIS A 144 12.04 -0.69 17.20
C HIS A 144 10.87 -0.21 16.35
N ARG A 145 10.09 -1.15 15.82
CA ARG A 145 8.94 -0.88 14.98
C ARG A 145 7.85 -1.92 15.27
N PRO A 146 6.97 -1.66 16.24
CA PRO A 146 5.88 -2.57 16.56
C PRO A 146 4.79 -2.42 15.49
N ILE A 147 4.64 -3.44 14.66
CA ILE A 147 3.48 -3.62 13.77
C ILE A 147 3.05 -5.07 14.00
N ASP A 148 1.90 -5.25 14.62
CA ASP A 148 1.41 -6.56 15.04
C ASP A 148 0.45 -7.17 14.02
N GLN A 149 -0.35 -6.33 13.35
CA GLN A 149 -1.36 -6.77 12.40
C GLN A 149 -0.94 -6.39 10.96
N PRO A 150 -0.90 -7.35 10.02
CA PRO A 150 -0.69 -7.04 8.62
C PRO A 150 -1.93 -6.33 8.04
N PHE A 151 -1.71 -5.30 7.23
CA PHE A 151 -2.76 -4.59 6.50
C PHE A 151 -2.26 -4.18 5.13
N ALA A 152 -3.12 -4.30 4.12
CA ALA A 152 -2.93 -3.62 2.84
C ALA A 152 -4.27 -3.21 2.24
N ALA A 153 -4.23 -2.14 1.45
CA ALA A 153 -5.35 -1.66 0.66
C ALA A 153 -4.83 -1.07 -0.65
N ALA A 154 -5.70 -1.04 -1.67
CA ALA A 154 -5.39 -0.37 -2.91
C ALA A 154 -6.59 0.43 -3.43
N LEU A 155 -6.29 1.52 -4.13
CA LEU A 155 -7.26 2.39 -4.79
C LEU A 155 -6.90 2.49 -6.26
N TRP A 156 -7.89 2.27 -7.12
CA TRP A 156 -7.82 2.64 -8.52
C TRP A 156 -8.30 4.09 -8.66
N LEU A 157 -7.39 4.98 -9.05
CA LEU A 157 -7.65 6.39 -9.24
C LEU A 157 -7.55 6.73 -10.73
N SER A 158 -8.49 7.54 -11.23
CA SER A 158 -8.51 8.02 -12.61
C SER A 158 -8.56 9.54 -12.65
N PRO A 159 -7.92 10.19 -13.64
CA PRO A 159 -7.86 11.65 -13.72
C PRO A 159 -9.21 12.27 -14.11
N GLU A 160 -10.09 11.48 -14.71
CA GLU A 160 -11.43 11.88 -15.13
C GLU A 160 -12.47 10.91 -14.56
N LEU A 161 -13.70 11.40 -14.39
CA LEU A 161 -14.84 10.57 -14.00
C LEU A 161 -15.10 9.52 -15.07
N SER A 162 -15.19 8.26 -14.65
CA SER A 162 -15.53 7.13 -15.51
C SER A 162 -16.88 6.54 -15.13
N ALA A 163 -17.44 5.71 -16.00
CA ALA A 163 -18.69 5.00 -15.70
C ALA A 163 -18.59 4.05 -14.49
N ASN A 164 -17.37 3.68 -14.10
CA ASN A 164 -17.08 2.81 -12.95
C ASN A 164 -16.65 3.59 -11.71
N ALA A 165 -16.71 4.93 -11.74
CA ALA A 165 -16.33 5.77 -10.61
C ALA A 165 -17.37 5.61 -9.49
N ILE A 166 -16.87 5.31 -8.28
CA ILE A 166 -17.71 5.18 -7.08
C ILE A 166 -17.71 6.44 -6.21
N ALA A 167 -16.72 7.30 -6.39
CA ALA A 167 -16.61 8.58 -5.70
C ALA A 167 -15.63 9.52 -6.42
N LYS A 168 -15.80 10.83 -6.18
CA LYS A 168 -14.87 11.88 -6.57
C LYS A 168 -14.05 12.32 -5.36
N LEU A 169 -12.73 12.43 -5.53
CA LEU A 169 -11.80 12.89 -4.50
C LEU A 169 -11.27 14.29 -4.84
N ASP A 170 -11.44 15.24 -3.92
CA ASP A 170 -10.81 16.55 -3.95
C ASP A 170 -9.75 16.61 -2.84
N ILE A 171 -8.53 17.03 -3.18
CA ILE A 171 -7.40 16.95 -2.26
C ILE A 171 -6.80 18.33 -2.02
N SER A 172 -6.55 18.66 -0.76
CA SER A 172 -5.91 19.90 -0.34
C SER A 172 -4.82 19.64 0.70
N ILE A 173 -3.80 20.51 0.70
CA ILE A 173 -2.72 20.50 1.68
C ILE A 173 -2.84 21.76 2.50
N SER A 174 -2.75 21.63 3.82
CA SER A 174 -2.83 22.74 4.77
C SER A 174 -1.73 22.65 5.81
N ASN A 175 -1.29 23.82 6.29
CA ASN A 175 -0.33 23.96 7.40
C ASN A 175 -1.08 24.15 8.74
N ASN A 176 -2.19 23.45 8.94
CA ASN A 176 -3.03 23.57 10.13
C ASN A 176 -2.77 22.43 11.10
N ASP A 177 -3.05 22.67 12.39
CA ASP A 177 -3.04 21.65 13.44
C ASP A 177 -4.28 20.74 13.36
N SER A 178 -4.74 20.42 12.15
CA SER A 178 -5.86 19.50 11.95
C SER A 178 -5.48 18.12 12.47
N VAL A 179 -6.38 17.51 13.24
CA VAL A 179 -6.16 16.20 13.82
C VAL A 179 -6.40 15.14 12.75
N GLU A 180 -5.50 14.15 12.67
CA GLU A 180 -5.66 12.98 11.81
C GLU A 180 -7.01 12.30 12.10
N THR A 181 -7.76 12.01 11.03
CA THR A 181 -9.10 11.43 11.16
C THR A 181 -9.01 10.01 11.70
N GLN A 182 -9.84 9.71 12.69
CA GLN A 182 -9.97 8.39 13.29
C GLN A 182 -10.95 7.53 12.51
N SER A 183 -10.75 6.21 12.57
CA SER A 183 -11.73 5.25 12.04
C SER A 183 -12.96 5.22 12.95
N LEU A 184 -14.12 4.95 12.39
CA LEU A 184 -15.39 4.91 13.12
C LEU A 184 -15.54 3.65 13.95
N LEU A 185 -15.09 2.51 13.43
CA LEU A 185 -15.16 1.24 14.14
C LEU A 185 -13.95 1.10 15.08
N PRO A 186 -14.14 0.74 16.37
CA PRO A 186 -13.05 0.61 17.33
C PRO A 186 -11.95 -0.38 16.90
N GLU A 187 -12.33 -1.49 16.24
CA GLU A 187 -11.39 -2.47 15.70
C GLU A 187 -10.55 -1.92 14.54
N PHE A 188 -11.13 -1.05 13.72
CA PHE A 188 -10.43 -0.38 12.64
C PHE A 188 -9.55 0.74 13.17
N GLU A 189 -9.98 1.46 14.20
CA GLU A 189 -9.14 2.46 14.86
C GLU A 189 -7.93 1.83 15.55
N ALA A 190 -8.11 0.67 16.19
CA ALA A 190 -7.00 -0.09 16.76
C ALA A 190 -6.00 -0.52 15.68
N MET A 191 -6.48 -0.98 14.52
CA MET A 191 -5.64 -1.34 13.38
C MET A 191 -4.93 -0.12 12.78
N ARG A 192 -5.64 1.02 12.63
CA ARG A 192 -5.11 2.30 12.16
C ARG A 192 -3.95 2.81 13.04
N CYS A 193 -4.07 2.61 14.36
CA CYS A 193 -3.03 2.98 15.32
C CYS A 193 -1.82 2.01 15.32
N ASP A 194 -2.04 0.72 15.03
CA ASP A 194 -0.98 -0.29 14.96
C ASP A 194 -0.17 -0.23 13.65
N ASN A 195 -0.88 -0.13 12.52
CA ASN A 195 -0.30 -0.30 11.20
C ASN A 195 -0.37 1.02 10.38
N PRO A 196 0.77 1.58 9.95
CA PRO A 196 0.80 2.82 9.16
C PRO A 196 0.02 2.78 7.85
N ALA A 197 0.04 1.65 7.13
CA ALA A 197 -0.76 1.49 5.92
C ALA A 197 -2.26 1.53 6.22
N ALA A 198 -2.68 1.12 7.42
CA ALA A 198 -4.07 1.16 7.87
C ALA A 198 -4.58 2.58 8.15
N LYS A 199 -3.73 3.62 8.10
CA LYS A 199 -4.18 5.02 8.14
C LYS A 199 -5.17 5.38 7.03
N ILE A 200 -5.23 4.61 5.95
CA ILE A 200 -6.23 4.76 4.87
C ILE A 200 -7.66 4.35 5.30
N LEU A 201 -7.83 3.63 6.41
CA LEU A 201 -9.13 3.06 6.83
C LEU A 201 -10.30 4.06 6.89
N PRO A 202 -10.17 5.27 7.46
CA PRO A 202 -11.29 6.21 7.51
C PRO A 202 -11.81 6.60 6.11
N LEU A 203 -10.92 6.65 5.10
CA LEU A 203 -11.31 6.89 3.72
C LEU A 203 -12.04 5.68 3.13
N LEU A 204 -11.56 4.46 3.41
CA LEU A 204 -12.25 3.23 3.00
C LEU A 204 -13.62 3.08 3.68
N GLU A 205 -13.76 3.51 4.94
CA GLU A 205 -15.04 3.52 5.65
C GLU A 205 -16.04 4.49 5.02
N LEU A 206 -15.62 5.69 4.58
CA LEU A 206 -16.48 6.60 3.83
C LEU A 206 -16.91 5.99 2.48
N LEU A 207 -15.96 5.44 1.73
CA LEU A 207 -16.23 4.76 0.46
C LEU A 207 -17.22 3.61 0.62
N ALA A 208 -17.01 2.74 1.61
CA ALA A 208 -17.84 1.56 1.84
C ALA A 208 -19.28 1.90 2.26
N ARG A 209 -19.48 3.07 2.90
CA ARG A 209 -20.81 3.56 3.31
C ARG A 209 -21.48 4.44 2.25
N ASN A 210 -20.74 4.82 1.20
CA ASN A 210 -21.16 5.80 0.21
C ASN A 210 -21.53 7.15 0.85
N ASP A 211 -20.79 7.53 1.90
CA ASP A 211 -20.96 8.79 2.64
C ASP A 211 -20.02 9.86 2.08
N GLU A 212 -20.51 11.09 1.91
CA GLU A 212 -19.65 12.24 1.62
C GLU A 212 -18.97 12.76 2.90
N GLY A 213 -17.75 13.26 2.77
CA GLY A 213 -17.00 13.75 3.94
C GLY A 213 -15.54 14.06 3.64
N SER A 214 -14.80 14.46 4.66
CA SER A 214 -13.36 14.70 4.55
C SER A 214 -12.57 13.84 5.52
N VAL A 215 -11.44 13.33 5.06
CA VAL A 215 -10.45 12.59 5.84
C VAL A 215 -9.14 13.37 5.84
N VAL A 216 -8.55 13.52 7.00
CA VAL A 216 -7.28 14.21 7.22
C VAL A 216 -6.21 13.18 7.54
N PHE A 217 -5.10 13.23 6.81
CA PHE A 217 -3.90 12.44 7.04
C PHE A 217 -2.76 13.34 7.52
N SER A 218 -1.96 12.86 8.46
CA SER A 218 -0.70 13.53 8.79
C SER A 218 0.28 13.50 7.62
N MET A 219 1.12 14.53 7.53
CA MET A 219 2.27 14.57 6.63
C MET A 219 3.53 14.90 7.43
N ALA A 220 4.69 14.68 6.81
CA ALA A 220 5.96 15.08 7.41
C ALA A 220 5.96 16.59 7.72
N GLY A 221 6.29 16.94 8.97
CA GLY A 221 6.27 18.32 9.46
C GLY A 221 4.93 18.69 10.12
N SER A 222 4.54 19.96 10.01
CA SER A 222 3.28 20.50 10.55
C SER A 222 2.19 20.64 9.47
N GLN A 223 2.26 19.78 8.45
CA GLN A 223 1.31 19.79 7.34
C GLN A 223 0.33 18.63 7.46
N THR A 224 -0.86 18.81 6.89
CA THR A 224 -1.86 17.76 6.76
C THR A 224 -2.38 17.69 5.34
N LEU A 225 -2.71 16.48 4.91
CA LEU A 225 -3.39 16.21 3.66
C LEU A 225 -4.87 15.97 3.94
N GLN A 226 -5.76 16.81 3.41
CA GLN A 226 -7.19 16.57 3.48
C GLN A 226 -7.69 16.00 2.15
N VAL A 227 -8.39 14.88 2.21
CA VAL A 227 -9.08 14.24 1.09
C VAL A 227 -10.57 14.35 1.34
N THR A 228 -11.27 15.10 0.49
CA THR A 228 -12.71 15.25 0.51
C THR A 228 -13.33 14.32 -0.52
N LEU A 229 -14.24 13.47 -0.08
CA LEU A 229 -14.99 12.53 -0.88
C LEU A 229 -16.38 13.10 -1.17
N SER A 230 -16.78 13.08 -2.43
CA SER A 230 -18.12 13.44 -2.92
C SER A 230 -18.66 12.35 -3.85
N SER A 231 -19.98 12.28 -3.98
CA SER A 231 -20.64 11.35 -4.91
C SER A 231 -20.33 11.66 -6.38
N CYS A 232 -20.38 10.64 -7.23
CA CYS A 232 -20.19 10.75 -8.69
C CYS A 232 -21.50 11.06 -9.44
#